data_AF-A0A2G9YPV6-F1
#
_entry.id   AF-A0A2G9YPV6-F1
#
_cell.length_a   1.000
_cell.length_b   1.000
_cell.length_c   1.000
_cell.angle_alpha   90.00
_cell.angle_beta   90.00
_cell.angle_gamma   90.00
#
_symmetry.space_group_name_H-M   'P 1'
#
loop_
_entity.id
_entity.type
_entity.pdbx_description
1 polymer ?
#
loop_
_entity_poly.entity_id
_entity_poly.type
_entity_poly.pdbx_seq_one_letter_code
_entity_poly.pdbx_strand_id
1 'polypeptide(L)'
;MDAKEITLNIAVNLGRLCRWAMEGRKERVEQFLAQTEGYLKALESTPKSSRFLPTYEWFRNDFERLSRDVHMDADWAESMLTWANILSHRASLA
;
A
#
# COMPACT_ATOMS: atom_id res chain seq x y z
N MET A 1 4.55 10.71 -12.86
CA MET A 1 3.33 10.20 -12.23
C MET A 1 2.85 11.22 -11.24
N ASP A 2 1.55 11.49 -11.20
CA ASP A 2 0.98 12.33 -10.15
C ASP A 2 0.67 11.52 -8.87
N ALA A 3 0.25 12.20 -7.80
CA ALA A 3 -0.03 11.54 -6.52
C ALA A 3 -1.16 10.50 -6.62
N LYS A 4 -2.15 10.75 -7.50
CA LYS A 4 -3.27 9.84 -7.75
C LYS A 4 -2.81 8.55 -8.40
N GLU A 5 -2.01 8.64 -9.46
CA GLU A 5 -1.45 7.48 -10.16
C GLU A 5 -0.58 6.63 -9.24
N ILE A 6 0.29 7.27 -8.44
CA ILE A 6 1.15 6.58 -7.48
C ILE A 6 0.30 5.87 -6.42
N THR A 7 -0.73 6.54 -5.90
CA THR A 7 -1.65 5.95 -4.91
C THR A 7 -2.39 4.74 -5.47
N LEU A 8 -2.84 4.79 -6.72
CA LEU A 8 -3.47 3.64 -7.38
C LEU A 8 -2.49 2.48 -7.59
N ASN A 9 -1.24 2.75 -7.97
CA ASN A 9 -0.21 1.71 -8.09
C ASN A 9 0.08 1.03 -6.76
N ILE A 10 0.13 1.79 -5.65
CA ILE A 10 0.21 1.24 -4.30
C ILE A 10 -1.01 0.36 -4.03
N ALA A 11 -2.22 0.86 -4.26
CA ALA A 11 -3.45 0.11 -4.01
C ALA A 11 -3.49 -1.25 -4.74
N VAL A 12 -3.11 -1.28 -6.02
CA VAL A 12 -3.00 -2.51 -6.81
C VAL A 12 -1.98 -3.48 -6.20
N ASN A 13 -0.82 -2.98 -5.76
CA ASN A 13 0.19 -3.81 -5.13
C ASN A 13 -0.29 -4.40 -3.81
N LEU A 14 -1.00 -3.63 -2.98
CA LEU A 14 -1.55 -4.12 -1.72
C LEU A 14 -2.59 -5.23 -1.94
N GLY A 15 -3.45 -5.10 -2.97
CA GLY A 15 -4.37 -6.18 -3.36
C GLY A 15 -3.64 -7.45 -3.80
N ARG A 16 -2.50 -7.31 -4.49
CA ARG A 16 -1.63 -8.45 -4.84
C ARG A 16 -0.93 -9.04 -3.62
N LEU A 17 -0.50 -8.22 -2.67
CA LEU A 17 0.11 -8.67 -1.42
C LEU A 17 -0.85 -9.53 -0.60
N CYS A 18 -2.11 -9.10 -0.46
CA CYS A 18 -3.16 -9.92 0.14
C CYS A 18 -3.24 -11.30 -0.54
N ARG A 19 -3.39 -11.31 -1.87
CA ARG A 19 -3.50 -12.56 -2.64
C ARG A 19 -2.27 -13.47 -2.44
N TRP A 20 -1.07 -12.92 -2.56
CA TRP A 20 0.17 -13.70 -2.47
C TRP A 20 0.49 -14.20 -1.06
N ALA A 21 0.11 -13.44 -0.03
CA ALA A 21 0.15 -13.93 1.35
C ALA A 21 -0.75 -15.15 1.52
N MET A 22 -2.01 -15.05 1.09
CA MET A 22 -2.98 -16.16 1.17
C MET A 22 -2.58 -17.40 0.36
N GLU A 23 -1.84 -17.22 -0.75
CA GLU A 23 -1.30 -18.31 -1.55
C GLU A 23 0.07 -18.83 -1.05
N GLY A 24 0.63 -18.28 0.04
CA GLY A 24 1.94 -18.68 0.57
C GLY A 24 3.13 -18.34 -0.33
N ARG A 25 2.98 -17.39 -1.27
CA ARG A 25 3.98 -17.04 -2.29
C ARG A 25 5.00 -16.01 -1.76
N LYS A 26 5.90 -16.45 -0.88
CA LYS A 26 6.86 -15.56 -0.18
C LYS A 26 7.68 -14.65 -1.10
N GLU A 27 8.29 -15.18 -2.16
CA GLU A 27 9.10 -14.38 -3.11
C GLU A 27 8.27 -13.26 -3.78
N ARG A 28 6.98 -13.52 -4.04
CA ARG A 28 6.07 -12.52 -4.58
C ARG A 28 5.73 -11.46 -3.53
N VAL A 29 5.52 -11.87 -2.28
CA VAL A 29 5.29 -10.92 -1.18
C VAL A 29 6.50 -9.98 -1.04
N GLU A 30 7.71 -10.50 -0.99
CA GLU A 30 8.94 -9.71 -0.90
C GLU A 30 9.10 -8.76 -2.10
N GLN A 31 8.88 -9.25 -3.32
CA GLN A 31 8.91 -8.43 -4.54
C GLN A 31 7.93 -7.25 -4.45
N PHE A 32 6.68 -7.52 -4.08
CA PHE A 32 5.63 -6.50 -4.08
C PHE A 32 5.74 -5.54 -2.88
N LEU A 33 6.32 -5.96 -1.75
CA LEU A 33 6.68 -5.06 -0.66
C LEU A 33 7.73 -4.04 -1.13
N ALA A 34 8.84 -4.51 -1.72
CA ALA A 34 9.89 -3.63 -2.22
C ALA A 34 9.38 -2.63 -3.27
N GLN A 35 8.51 -3.08 -4.19
CA GLN A 35 7.86 -2.19 -5.15
C GLN A 35 6.96 -1.14 -4.48
N THR A 36 6.20 -1.56 -3.47
CA THR A 36 5.30 -0.67 -2.73
C THR A 36 6.07 0.38 -1.93
N GLU A 37 7.18 0.02 -1.30
CA GLU A 37 8.10 0.97 -0.67
C GLU A 37 8.67 1.98 -1.67
N GLY A 38 9.01 1.53 -2.88
CA GLY A 38 9.45 2.40 -3.97
C GLY A 38 8.39 3.44 -4.35
N TYR A 39 7.13 3.02 -4.50
CA TYR A 39 6.03 3.94 -4.75
C TYR A 39 5.75 4.87 -3.57
N LEU A 40 5.88 4.38 -2.33
CA LEU A 40 5.66 5.20 -1.14
C LEU A 40 6.69 6.33 -1.02
N LYS A 41 7.96 6.05 -1.32
CA LYS A 41 9.03 7.07 -1.41
C LYS A 41 8.74 8.09 -2.50
N ALA A 42 8.28 7.65 -3.67
CA ALA A 42 7.87 8.56 -4.74
C ALA A 42 6.69 9.45 -4.28
N LEU A 43 5.69 8.85 -3.64
CA LEU A 43 4.51 9.55 -3.13
C LEU A 43 4.89 10.60 -2.09
N GLU A 44 5.85 10.34 -1.20
CA GLU A 44 6.32 11.28 -0.19
C GLU A 44 6.76 12.62 -0.80
N SER A 45 7.57 12.56 -1.86
CA SER A 45 8.08 13.73 -2.58
C SER A 45 7.08 14.39 -3.56
N THR A 46 5.97 13.71 -3.87
CA THR A 46 4.98 14.23 -4.83
C THR A 46 4.01 15.21 -4.15
N PRO A 47 3.66 16.36 -4.74
CA PRO A 47 2.63 17.23 -4.20
C PRO A 47 1.30 16.48 -3.99
N LYS A 48 0.73 16.61 -2.79
CA LYS A 48 -0.51 15.94 -2.38
C LYS A 48 -1.54 16.99 -1.97
N SER A 49 -2.81 16.75 -2.23
CA SER A 49 -3.86 17.65 -1.74
C SER A 49 -3.99 17.57 -0.21
N SER A 50 -4.38 18.68 0.42
CA SER A 50 -4.65 18.74 1.87
C SER A 50 -5.73 17.77 2.32
N ARG A 51 -6.65 17.39 1.43
CA ARG A 51 -7.73 16.43 1.72
C ARG A 51 -7.23 14.98 1.77
N PHE A 52 -6.11 14.69 1.12
CA PHE A 52 -5.51 13.36 1.08
C PHE A 52 -4.44 13.14 2.15
N LEU A 53 -3.79 14.20 2.64
CA LEU A 53 -2.75 14.11 3.67
C LEU A 53 -3.09 13.19 4.85
N PRO A 54 -4.29 13.26 5.47
CA PRO A 54 -4.62 12.36 6.58
C PRO A 54 -4.64 10.88 6.17
N THR A 55 -5.11 10.58 4.95
CA THR A 55 -5.12 9.20 4.43
C THR A 55 -3.70 8.72 4.19
N TYR A 56 -2.85 9.56 3.61
CA TYR A 56 -1.43 9.26 3.38
C TYR A 56 -0.68 8.98 4.69
N GLU A 57 -0.85 9.82 5.71
CA GLU A 57 -0.17 9.66 7.00
C GLU A 57 -0.57 8.37 7.71
N TRP A 58 -1.86 8.06 7.76
CA TRP A 58 -2.35 6.82 8.37
C TRP A 58 -1.85 5.59 7.61
N PHE A 59 -1.94 5.61 6.29
CA PHE A 59 -1.44 4.52 5.46
C PHE A 59 0.06 4.31 5.67
N ARG A 60 0.85 5.38 5.62
CA ARG A 60 2.31 5.32 5.76
C ARG A 60 2.72 4.67 7.08
N ASN A 61 2.11 5.11 8.19
CA ASN A 61 2.45 4.60 9.52
C ASN A 61 2.05 3.12 9.66
N ASP A 62 0.88 2.72 9.16
CA ASP A 62 0.44 1.34 9.27
C ASP A 62 1.21 0.40 8.32
N PHE A 63 1.50 0.85 7.10
CA PHE A 63 2.31 0.10 6.15
C PHE A 63 3.76 -0.08 6.65
N GLU A 64 4.35 0.90 7.32
CA GLU A 64 5.67 0.76 7.96
C GLU A 64 5.68 -0.37 9.00
N ARG A 65 4.61 -0.50 9.79
CA ARG A 65 4.44 -1.61 10.74
C ARG A 65 4.28 -2.95 10.01
N LEU A 66 3.37 -3.02 9.04
CA LEU A 66 3.03 -4.24 8.31
C LEU A 66 4.17 -4.77 7.44
N SER A 67 5.02 -3.89 6.91
CA SER A 67 6.18 -4.26 6.07
C SER A 67 7.37 -4.77 6.88
N ARG A 68 7.50 -4.37 8.15
CA ARG A 68 8.54 -4.88 9.07
C ARG A 68 8.19 -6.23 9.69
N ASP A 69 6.91 -6.48 9.90
CA ASP A 69 6.40 -7.67 10.60
C ASP A 69 5.44 -8.45 9.69
N VAL A 70 6.04 -9.20 8.76
CA VAL A 70 5.33 -9.89 7.68
C VAL A 70 4.91 -11.28 8.14
N HIS A 71 3.64 -11.43 8.52
CA HIS A 71 3.08 -12.70 9.02
C HIS A 71 2.51 -13.60 7.92
N MET A 72 2.07 -13.02 6.79
CA MET A 72 1.40 -13.75 5.70
C MET A 72 0.20 -14.61 6.15
N ASP A 73 -0.41 -14.28 7.28
CA ASP A 73 -1.66 -14.88 7.74
C ASP A 73 -2.88 -14.09 7.22
N ALA A 74 -4.07 -14.56 7.59
CA ALA A 74 -5.33 -13.96 7.15
C ALA A 74 -5.46 -12.50 7.63
N ASP A 75 -5.05 -12.20 8.85
CA ASP A 75 -5.18 -10.86 9.45
C ASP A 75 -4.24 -9.86 8.75
N TRP A 76 -3.00 -10.27 8.46
CA TRP A 76 -2.05 -9.46 7.69
C TRP A 76 -2.53 -9.26 6.25
N ALA A 77 -3.04 -10.31 5.60
CA ALA A 77 -3.56 -10.23 4.24
C ALA A 77 -4.80 -9.32 4.16
N GLU A 78 -5.72 -9.42 5.12
CA GLU A 78 -6.88 -8.55 5.24
C GLU A 78 -6.49 -7.09 5.46
N SER A 79 -5.45 -6.84 6.27
CA SER A 79 -4.90 -5.48 6.47
C SER A 79 -4.40 -4.87 5.15
N MET A 80 -3.69 -5.65 4.33
CA MET A 80 -3.25 -5.23 3.00
C MET A 80 -4.45 -4.94 2.08
N LEU A 81 -5.45 -5.82 2.07
CA LEU A 81 -6.65 -5.63 1.25
C LEU A 81 -7.48 -4.40 1.67
N THR A 82 -7.58 -4.15 2.97
CA THR A 82 -8.26 -3.00 3.53
C THR A 82 -7.63 -1.71 3.02
N TRP A 83 -6.31 -1.60 3.08
CA TRP A 83 -5.60 -0.45 2.52
C TRP A 83 -5.70 -0.35 1.02
N ALA A 84 -5.68 -1.47 0.28
CA ALA A 84 -5.93 -1.47 -1.16
C ALA A 84 -7.28 -0.80 -1.50
N ASN A 85 -8.34 -1.14 -0.76
CA ASN A 85 -9.68 -0.58 -0.98
C ASN A 85 -9.75 0.90 -0.60
N ILE A 86 -9.19 1.28 0.56
CA ILE A 86 -9.16 2.67 1.02
C ILE A 86 -8.42 3.54 0.01
N LEU A 87 -7.21 3.15 -0.39
CA LEU A 87 -6.38 3.92 -1.31
C LEU A 87 -6.99 3.98 -2.72
N SER A 88 -7.60 2.90 -3.21
CA SER A 88 -8.32 2.91 -4.50
C SER A 88 -9.42 3.97 -4.53
N HIS A 89 -10.20 4.08 -3.45
CA HIS A 89 -11.28 5.07 -3.35
C HIS A 89 -10.73 6.50 -3.13
N ARG A 90 -9.71 6.63 -2.26
CA ARG A 90 -9.15 7.93 -1.84
C ARG A 90 -8.16 8.53 -2.82
N ALA A 91 -7.66 7.78 -3.81
CA ALA A 91 -6.71 8.29 -4.80
C ALA A 91 -7.23 9.50 -5.58
N SER A 92 -8.55 9.63 -5.76
CA SER A 92 -9.16 10.80 -6.39
C SER A 92 -8.96 12.11 -5.61
N LEU A 93 -8.60 12.01 -4.33
CA LEU A 93 -8.28 13.15 -3.48
C LEU A 93 -6.78 13.44 -3.45
N ALA A 94 -5.93 12.57 -3.98
CA ALA A 94 -4.47 12.67 -3.87
C ALA A 94 -3.91 13.88 -4.60
#